data_AF-A0A9P0LUU7-F1
#
_entry.id   AF-A0A9P0LUU7-F1
#
_cell.length_a   1.000
_cell.length_b   1.000
_cell.length_c   1.000
_cell.angle_alpha   90.00
_cell.angle_beta   90.00
_cell.angle_gamma   90.00
#
_symmetry.space_group_name_H-M   'P 1'
#
loop_
_entity.id
_entity.type
_entity.pdbx_description
1 polymer ?
#
loop_
_entity_poly.entity_id
_entity_poly.type
_entity_poly.pdbx_seq_one_letter_code
_entity_poly.pdbx_strand_id
1 'polypeptide(L)' 'MQTYAAYILPEPTENIWKKCAEEFENRWGFPNCIGSVDGKHVTIKRPNNSGSNYWCYLHKYSIVLMAKI' A
#
# COMPACT_ATOMS: atom_id res chain seq x y z
N MET A 1 -3.61 -11.98 24.98
CA MET A 1 -4.11 -11.89 23.60
C MET A 1 -3.17 -11.01 22.81
N GLN A 2 -2.32 -11.60 21.98
CA GLN A 2 -1.42 -10.85 21.11
C GLN A 2 -2.26 -10.24 19.99
N THR A 3 -2.20 -8.93 19.81
CA THR A 3 -3.03 -8.21 18.82
C THR A 3 -2.47 -8.47 17.42
N TYR A 4 -3.33 -8.89 16.48
CA TYR A 4 -2.94 -9.22 15.11
C TYR A 4 -2.19 -8.08 14.38
N ALA A 5 -2.43 -6.83 14.78
CA ALA A 5 -1.75 -5.66 14.23
C ALA A 5 -0.22 -5.72 14.37
N ALA A 6 0.31 -6.17 15.51
CA ALA A 6 1.75 -6.24 15.77
C ALA A 6 2.47 -7.32 14.95
N TYR A 7 1.73 -8.34 14.47
CA TYR A 7 2.27 -9.38 13.59
C TYR A 7 2.37 -8.89 12.13
N ILE A 8 1.43 -8.06 11.69
CA ILE A 8 1.34 -7.60 10.30
C ILE A 8 2.21 -6.35 10.07
N LEU A 9 2.30 -5.47 11.07
CA LEU A 9 3.14 -4.27 11.03
C LEU A 9 3.92 -4.18 12.34
N PRO A 10 5.19 -4.63 12.38
CA PRO A 10 6.03 -4.49 13.56
C PRO A 10 6.26 -3.00 13.85
N GLU A 11 6.53 -2.67 15.12
CA GLU A 11 6.82 -1.28 15.48
C GLU A 11 8.00 -0.75 14.66
N PRO A 12 7.84 0.41 13.99
CA PRO A 12 8.89 0.97 13.18
C PRO A 12 10.02 1.44 14.10
N THR A 13 11.19 0.83 13.94
CA THR A 13 12.43 1.26 14.59
C THR A 13 13.38 1.84 13.56
N GLU A 14 14.28 2.72 13.98
CA GLU A 14 15.30 3.30 13.11
C GLU A 14 16.13 2.21 12.41
N ASN A 15 16.44 1.12 13.11
CA ASN A 15 17.19 0.01 12.54
C ASN A 15 16.42 -0.70 11.40
N ILE A 16 15.10 -0.86 11.55
CA ILE A 16 14.24 -1.40 10.48
C ILE A 16 14.26 -0.48 9.26
N TRP A 17 14.15 0.84 9.46
CA TRP A 17 14.17 1.78 8.35
C TRP A 17 15.51 1.83 7.62
N LYS A 18 16.62 1.83 8.35
CA LYS A 18 17.97 1.78 7.77
C LYS A 18 18.16 0.51 6.93
N LYS A 19 17.73 -0.64 7.47
CA LYS A 19 17.79 -1.90 6.75
C LYS A 19 16.92 -1.90 5.48
N CYS A 20 15.69 -1.36 5.54
CA CYS A 20 14.86 -1.21 4.35
C CYS A 20 15.55 -0.31 3.30
N ALA A 21 16.08 0.85 3.71
CA ALA A 21 16.79 1.76 2.80
C ALA A 21 17.96 1.08 2.08
N GLU A 22 18.79 0.34 2.82
CA GLU A 22 19.89 -0.42 2.27
C GLU A 22 19.41 -1.52 1.31
N GLU A 23 18.37 -2.27 1.67
CA GLU A 23 17.81 -3.30 0.80
C GLU A 23 17.24 -2.73 -0.50
N PHE A 24 16.56 -1.58 -0.43
CA PHE A 24 16.02 -0.93 -1.61
C PHE A 24 17.11 -0.36 -2.53
N GLU A 25 18.16 0.22 -1.95
CA GLU A 25 19.33 0.69 -2.69
C GLU A 25 20.05 -0.48 -3.36
N ASN A 26 20.30 -1.57 -2.65
CA ASN A 26 21.00 -2.75 -3.19
C ASN A 26 20.22 -3.47 -4.30
N ARG A 27 18.89 -3.56 -4.19
CA ARG A 27 18.06 -4.30 -5.16
C ARG A 27 17.66 -3.47 -6.37
N TRP A 28 17.36 -2.19 -6.16
CA TRP A 28 16.72 -1.36 -7.18
C TRP A 28 17.44 -0.02 -7.41
N GLY A 29 18.49 0.31 -6.63
CA GLY A 29 19.23 1.56 -6.77
C GLY A 29 18.47 2.78 -6.24
N PHE A 30 17.51 2.60 -5.33
CA PHE A 30 16.77 3.70 -4.70
C PHE A 30 17.36 4.05 -3.33
N PRO A 31 18.28 5.02 -3.23
CA PRO A 31 18.84 5.43 -1.96
C PRO A 31 17.77 6.04 -1.05
N ASN A 32 17.89 5.82 0.25
CA ASN A 32 16.95 6.32 1.28
C ASN A 32 15.49 5.87 1.10
N CYS A 33 15.22 4.79 0.37
CA CYS A 33 13.88 4.28 0.15
C CYS A 33 13.46 3.26 1.23
N ILE A 34 12.53 3.62 2.11
CA ILE A 34 12.12 2.79 3.26
C ILE A 34 10.96 1.83 2.97
N GLY A 35 10.51 1.76 1.71
CA GLY A 35 9.38 0.94 1.29
C GLY A 35 8.76 1.43 -0.01
N SER A 36 7.93 0.57 -0.60
CA SER A 36 7.07 0.94 -1.73
C SER A 36 5.61 0.82 -1.33
N VAL A 37 4.75 1.61 -1.94
CA VAL A 37 3.29 1.48 -1.77
C VAL A 37 2.69 1.28 -3.16
N ASP A 38 1.92 0.21 -3.30
CA ASP A 38 1.19 -0.07 -4.53
C ASP A 38 -0.32 -0.09 -4.29
N GLY A 39 -1.06 0.28 -5.32
CA GLY A 39 -2.52 0.40 -5.31
C GLY A 39 -3.16 -0.63 -6.21
N LYS A 40 -4.02 -1.49 -5.66
CA LYS A 40 -4.80 -2.44 -6.45
C LYS A 40 -6.24 -1.96 -6.60
N HIS A 41 -6.71 -1.85 -7.84
CA HIS A 41 -8.13 -1.62 -8.11
C HIS A 41 -8.97 -2.85 -7.72
N VAL A 42 -9.88 -2.67 -6.78
CA VAL A 42 -10.91 -3.63 -6.41
C VAL A 42 -12.22 -3.18 -7.02
N THR A 43 -12.78 -4.00 -7.92
CA THR A 43 -14.08 -3.73 -8.55
C THR A 43 -15.18 -3.79 -7.50
N ILE A 44 -16.06 -2.79 -7.50
CA ILE A 44 -17.20 -2.70 -6.59
C ILE A 44 -18.51 -2.54 -7.38
N LYS A 45 -19.63 -2.86 -6.74
CA LYS A 45 -20.95 -2.46 -7.25
C LYS A 45 -21.07 -0.94 -7.13
N ARG A 46 -21.66 -0.28 -8.14
CA ARG A 46 -21.95 1.15 -8.12
C ARG A 46 -22.70 1.53 -6.82
N PRO A 47 -22.16 2.39 -5.96
CA PRO A 47 -22.88 2.88 -4.80
C PRO A 47 -24.06 3.78 -5.21
N ASN A 48 -25.13 3.77 -4.43
CA ASN A 48 -26.30 4.63 -4.69
C ASN A 48 -25.89 6.10 -4.66
N ASN A 49 -26.44 6.91 -5.58
CA ASN A 49 -26.18 8.36 -5.68
C ASN A 49 -24.69 8.75 -5.78
N SER A 50 -23.83 7.84 -6.24
CA SER A 50 -22.38 8.10 -6.39
C SER A 50 -22.01 8.94 -7.61
N GLY A 51 -22.90 9.09 -8.59
CA GLY A 51 -22.54 9.71 -9.88
C GLY A 51 -21.34 8.99 -10.52
N SER A 52 -20.27 9.75 -10.78
CA SER A 52 -18.97 9.25 -11.26
C SER A 52 -17.96 8.96 -10.14
N ASN A 53 -18.31 9.15 -8.87
CA ASN A 53 -17.43 8.72 -7.78
C ASN A 53 -17.21 7.21 -7.88
N TYR A 54 -15.95 6.79 -7.70
CA TYR A 54 -15.47 5.42 -7.91
C TYR A 54 -15.46 4.92 -9.36
N TRP A 55 -15.88 5.72 -10.35
CA TRP A 55 -15.73 5.35 -11.76
C TRP A 55 -14.29 5.56 -12.21
N CYS A 56 -13.58 4.47 -12.55
CA CYS A 56 -12.19 4.53 -12.99
C CYS A 56 -12.06 4.50 -14.52
N TYR A 57 -10.86 4.80 -15.02
CA TYR A 57 -10.54 4.82 -16.45
C TYR A 57 -10.77 3.47 -17.17
N LEU A 58 -10.83 2.37 -16.42
CA LEU A 58 -11.15 1.03 -16.92
C LEU A 58 -12.66 0.82 -17.13
N HIS A 59 -13.46 1.88 -17.14
CA HIS A 59 -14.91 1.84 -17.35
C HIS A 59 -15.64 0.91 -16.36
N LYS A 60 -15.23 0.96 -15.09
CA LYS A 60 -15.85 0.20 -13.99
C LYS A 60 -15.86 1.00 -12.70
N TYR A 61 -16.76 0.66 -11.79
CA TYR A 61 -16.73 1.17 -10.43
C TYR A 61 -15.66 0.40 -9.63
N SER A 62 -14.70 1.10 -9.05
CA SER A 62 -13.62 0.50 -8.26
C SER A 62 -13.09 1.43 -7.17
N ILE A 63 -12.54 0.83 -6.12
CA ILE A 63 -11.75 1.51 -5.09
C ILE A 63 -10.31 1.01 -5.19
N VAL A 64 -9.35 1.89 -4.94
CA VAL A 64 -7.94 1.52 -4.85
C VAL A 64 -7.63 1.09 -3.43
N LEU A 65 -7.22 -0.17 -3.25
CA LEU A 65 -6.65 -0.65 -2.00
C LEU A 65 -5.16 -0.40 -2.02
N MET A 66 -4.66 0.41 -1.09
CA MET A 66 -3.24 0.71 -0.95
C MET A 66 -2.61 -0.29 0.02
N ALA A 67 -1.46 -0.85 -0.34
CA ALA A 67 -0.66 -1.71 0.53
C ALA A 67 0.82 -1.37 0.39
N LYS A 68 1.53 -1.37 1.53
CA LYS A 68 2.98 -1.31 1.54
C LYS A 68 3.55 -2.67 1.12
N ILE A 69 4.55 -2.65 0.25
CA ILE A 69 5.40 -3.79 -0.12
C ILE A 69 6.76 -3.63 0.58
#